data_AF-A0A3D0ZLR9-F1
#
_entry.id   AF-A0A3D0ZLR9-F1
#
_cell.length_a   1.000
_cell.length_b   1.000
_cell.length_c   1.000
_cell.angle_alpha   90.00
_cell.angle_beta   90.00
_cell.angle_gamma   90.00
#
_symmetry.space_group_name_H-M   'P 1'
#
loop_
_entity.id
_entity.type
_entity.pdbx_description
1 polymer ?
#
loop_
_entity_poly.entity_id
_entity_poly.type
_entity_poly.pdbx_seq_one_letter_code
_entity_poly.pdbx_strand_id
1 'polypeptide(L)' 'RLRDGKCPFPGCSNHSLDNEADHLLAWAHGGTSGIKNLGQPCPRHHRLRHTTGWKPTAATKNEPPGWISP' A
#
# COMPACT_ATOMS: atom_id res chain seq x y z
N ARG A 1 -6.62 2.86 17.16
CA ARG A 1 -5.35 3.13 16.44
C ARG A 1 -5.56 2.81 14.97
N LEU A 2 -5.20 3.71 14.05
CA LEU A 2 -5.20 3.39 12.61
C LEU A 2 -4.08 2.38 12.31
N ARG A 3 -4.35 1.41 11.44
CA ARG A 3 -3.32 0.48 10.93
C ARG A 3 -2.28 1.24 10.10
N ASP A 4 -2.79 2.00 9.13
CA ASP A 4 -1.97 2.76 8.17
C ASP A 4 -2.11 4.25 8.52
N GLY A 5 -1.38 4.74 9.52
CA GLY A 5 -1.45 6.15 9.94
C GLY A 5 -0.77 7.13 8.99
N LYS A 6 0.02 6.61 8.04
CA LYS A 6 0.72 7.36 6.98
C LYS A 6 1.01 6.42 5.82
N CYS A 7 1.46 6.99 4.70
CA CYS A 7 1.91 6.21 3.56
C CYS A 7 3.00 5.20 4.00
N PRO A 8 2.86 3.90 3.67
CA PRO A 8 3.76 2.86 4.17
C PRO A 8 5.09 2.79 3.41
N PHE A 9 5.27 3.61 2.37
CA PHE A 9 6.53 3.69 1.66
C PHE A 9 7.65 4.19 2.60
N PRO A 10 8.85 3.57 2.58
CA PRO A 10 9.95 3.95 3.46
C PRO A 10 10.28 5.45 3.40
N GLY A 11 10.35 6.09 4.57
CA GLY A 11 10.68 7.52 4.67
C GLY A 11 9.56 8.50 4.31
N CYS A 12 8.38 8.03 3.90
CA CYS A 12 7.26 8.93 3.61
C CYS A 12 6.61 9.46 4.90
N SER A 13 6.21 10.74 4.88
CA SER A 13 5.47 11.43 5.94
C SER A 13 4.01 11.76 5.58
N ASN A 14 3.53 11.41 4.39
CA ASN A 14 2.17 11.71 3.95
C ASN A 14 1.12 10.99 4.83
N HIS A 15 0.20 11.75 5.41
CA HIS A 15 -0.81 11.23 6.33
C HIS A 15 -1.95 10.49 5.61
N SER A 16 -2.64 9.62 6.35
CA SER A 16 -3.62 8.67 5.79
C SER A 16 -4.83 9.31 5.12
N LEU A 17 -5.20 10.54 5.48
CA LEU A 17 -6.36 11.24 4.89
C LEU A 17 -6.17 11.55 3.40
N ASP A 18 -4.91 11.65 2.95
CA ASP A 18 -4.53 11.95 1.57
C ASP A 18 -3.99 10.69 0.83
N ASN A 19 -4.26 9.49 1.36
CA ASN A 19 -3.81 8.23 0.77
C ASN A 19 -4.93 7.52 0.02
N GLU A 20 -4.54 6.59 -0.85
CA GLU A 20 -5.43 5.83 -1.72
C GLU A 20 -5.44 4.36 -1.29
N ALA A 21 -6.63 3.77 -1.21
CA ALA A 21 -6.75 2.34 -0.98
C ALA A 21 -6.40 1.56 -2.24
N ASP A 22 -5.36 0.73 -2.15
CA ASP A 22 -4.85 -0.03 -3.30
C ASP A 22 -4.71 -1.51 -2.95
N HIS A 23 -5.10 -2.37 -3.88
CA HIS A 23 -5.01 -3.82 -3.72
C HIS A 23 -3.59 -4.33 -3.98
N LEU A 24 -3.05 -5.14 -3.06
CA LEU A 24 -1.74 -5.78 -3.21
C LEU A 24 -1.75 -6.83 -4.34
N LEU A 25 -2.72 -7.74 -4.31
CA LEU A 25 -3.15 -8.54 -5.44
C LEU A 25 -4.34 -7.84 -6.08
N ALA A 26 -4.23 -7.47 -7.36
CA ALA A 26 -5.29 -6.75 -8.05
C ALA A 26 -6.63 -7.49 -8.00
N TRP A 27 -7.72 -6.74 -7.86
CA TRP A 27 -9.08 -7.27 -7.89
C TRP A 27 -9.34 -8.14 -9.13
N ALA A 28 -8.90 -7.68 -10.30
CA ALA A 28 -9.05 -8.40 -11.57
C ALA A 28 -8.31 -9.76 -11.59
N HIS A 29 -7.39 -9.99 -10.65
CA HIS A 29 -6.66 -11.24 -10.49
C HIS A 29 -7.12 -12.02 -9.23
N GLY A 30 -8.33 -11.75 -8.74
CA GLY A 30 -8.92 -12.45 -7.60
C GLY A 30 -8.54 -11.89 -6.23
N GLY A 31 -7.97 -10.68 -6.18
CA GLY A 31 -7.69 -9.99 -4.93
C GLY A 31 -8.95 -9.65 -4.14
N THR A 32 -8.97 -9.94 -2.83
CA THR A 32 -10.09 -9.56 -1.96
C THR A 32 -9.99 -8.10 -1.53
N SER A 33 -11.10 -7.48 -1.14
CA SER A 33 -11.10 -6.15 -0.50
C SER A 33 -10.85 -6.20 1.02
N GLY A 34 -10.34 -7.34 1.51
CA GLY A 34 -10.00 -7.50 2.92
C GLY A 34 -8.71 -6.76 3.27
N ILE A 35 -8.61 -6.32 4.53
CA ILE A 35 -7.49 -5.49 5.02
C ILE A 35 -6.10 -6.07 4.71
N LYS A 36 -5.95 -7.41 4.74
CA LYS A 36 -4.70 -8.11 4.42
C LYS A 36 -4.26 -7.98 2.95
N ASN A 37 -5.15 -7.59 2.05
CA ASN A 37 -4.86 -7.35 0.64
C ASN A 37 -4.90 -5.86 0.27
N LEU A 38 -4.94 -4.96 1.26
CA LEU A 38 -4.98 -3.51 1.02
C LEU A 38 -3.74 -2.83 1.58
N GLY A 39 -3.21 -1.86 0.85
CA GLY A 39 -2.31 -0.82 1.32
C GLY A 39 -2.97 0.56 1.21
N GLN A 40 -2.35 1.56 1.84
CA GLN A 40 -2.75 2.97 1.73
C GLN A 40 -1.55 3.84 1.25
N PRO A 41 -1.00 3.63 0.05
CA PRO A 41 0.01 4.54 -0.51
C PRO A 41 -0.57 5.95 -0.75
N CYS A 42 0.27 6.99 -0.66
CA CYS A 42 -0.12 8.30 -1.18
C CYS A 42 -0.12 8.28 -2.72
N PRO A 43 -0.80 9.23 -3.41
CA PRO A 43 -0.90 9.23 -4.88
C PRO A 43 0.43 9.09 -5.61
N ARG A 44 1.49 9.73 -5.08
CA ARG A 44 2.85 9.63 -5.61
C ARG A 44 3.43 8.22 -5.54
N HIS A 45 3.24 7.51 -4.43
CA HIS A 45 3.75 6.16 -4.26
C HIS A 45 2.83 5.09 -4.85
N HIS A 46 1.54 5.37 -4.95
CA HIS A 46 0.61 4.54 -5.69
C HIS A 46 1.00 4.52 -7.17
N ARG A 47 1.26 5.69 -7.77
CA ARG A 47 1.80 5.78 -9.13
C ARG A 47 3.13 5.04 -9.28
N LEU A 48 4.06 5.24 -8.34
CA LEU A 48 5.38 4.61 -8.37
C LEU A 48 5.30 3.07 -8.45
N ARG A 49 4.35 2.44 -7.73
CA ARG A 49 4.11 0.99 -7.83
C ARG A 49 3.79 0.53 -9.26
N HIS A 50 2.96 1.29 -9.96
CA HIS A 50 2.49 0.91 -11.30
C HIS A 50 3.49 1.25 -12.40
N THR A 51 4.36 2.23 -12.17
CA THR A 51 5.28 2.74 -13.19
C THR A 51 6.73 2.30 -13.01
N THR A 52 7.06 1.52 -11.98
CA THR A 52 8.45 1.10 -11.68
C THR A 52 8.50 -0.36 -11.21
N GLY A 53 9.71 -0.88 -10.93
CA GLY A 53 9.92 -2.22 -10.39
C GLY A 53 9.68 -2.38 -8.88
N TRP A 54 9.32 -1.30 -8.17
CA TRP A 54 9.04 -1.36 -6.75
C TRP A 54 7.79 -2.20 -6.46
N LYS A 55 7.87 -3.11 -5.49
CA LYS A 55 6.78 -4.02 -5.15
C LYS A 55 6.40 -3.91 -3.68
N PRO A 56 5.10 -3.81 -3.34
CA PRO A 56 4.68 -3.92 -1.95
C PRO A 56 4.84 -5.37 -1.46
N THR A 57 5.11 -5.54 -0.17
CA THR A 57 5.07 -6.86 0.49
C THR A 57 3.67 -7.17 1.00
N ALA A 58 3.47 -8.34 1.61
CA ALA A 58 2.21 -8.70 2.24
C ALA A 58 1.85 -7.74 3.40
N ALA A 59 0.56 -7.42 3.52
CA ALA A 59 0.02 -6.73 4.69
C ALA A 59 -0.58 -7.72 5.70
N THR A 60 -0.64 -7.31 6.97
CA THR A 60 -1.35 -8.06 8.01
C THR A 60 -2.60 -7.31 8.45
N LYS A 61 -3.32 -7.87 9.43
CA LYS A 61 -4.44 -7.17 10.06
C LYS A 61 -3.98 -5.91 10.80
N ASN A 62 -2.74 -5.92 11.32
CA ASN A 62 -2.23 -4.91 12.24
C ASN A 62 -1.08 -4.07 11.68
N GLU A 63 -0.47 -4.52 10.58
CA GLU A 63 0.69 -3.88 9.97
C GLU A 63 0.43 -3.61 8.47
N PRO A 64 0.80 -2.42 7.97
CA PRO A 64 0.74 -2.11 6.55
C PRO A 64 1.72 -2.98 5.73
N PRO A 65 1.59 -3.01 4.40
CA PRO A 65 2.60 -3.62 3.54
C PRO A 65 3.93 -2.86 3.61
N GLY A 66 5.04 -3.57 3.57
CA GLY A 66 6.37 -3.01 3.30
C GLY A 66 6.60 -2.82 1.80
N TRP A 67 7.83 -2.50 1.41
CA TRP A 67 8.22 -2.28 0.01
C TRP A 67 9.58 -2.90 -0.30
N ILE A 68 9.70 -3.49 -1.48
CA ILE A 68 10.93 -4.06 -2.04
C ILE A 68 11.36 -3.15 -3.20
N SER A 69 12.62 -2.73 -3.20
CA SER A 69 13.23 -1.98 -4.30
C SER A 69 13.33 -2.83 -5.57
N PRO A 70 13.39 -2.21 -6.77
CA PRO A 70 13.68 -2.91 -8.02
C PRO A 70 14.96 -3.76 -7.94
#